data_AF-A0A351LY91-F1
#
_entry.id   AF-A0A351LY91-F1
#
_cell.length_a   1.000
_cell.length_b   1.000
_cell.length_c   1.000
_cell.angle_alpha   90.00
_cell.angle_beta   90.00
_cell.angle_gamma   90.00
#
_symmetry.space_group_name_H-M   'P 1'
#
loop_
_entity.id
_entity.type
_entity.pdbx_description
1 polymer ?
#
loop_
_entity_poly.entity_id
_entity_poly.type
_entity_poly.pdbx_seq_one_letter_code
_entity_poly.pdbx_strand_id
1 'polypeptide(L)'
;ATEEPNRHTLVTLGPLTNIASALAEDPDFLTRFVHTYLMAGSPDGVGNVSPVGEYNVWADPEAATAVFDAAGAKTMIGWNISRTYAVMTPPETERLRSCGRLGRFAVDINADVDKFCRDNGMEGMDFPDPVAMAVALDDSIVTEATEERLVVGLDGPTRGATLPDRRIRSEPPNIRVVWRVDEAAFKSRLYTAC
;
A
#
# COMPACT_ATOMS: atom_id res chain seq x y z
N ALA A 1 12.65 -8.61 15.68
CA ALA A 1 12.73 -9.68 14.65
C ALA A 1 13.78 -10.72 15.02
N THR A 2 15.03 -10.33 15.33
CA THR A 2 16.13 -11.26 15.66
C THR A 2 15.92 -12.00 17.00
N GLU A 3 15.43 -11.29 18.01
CA GLU A 3 15.24 -11.86 19.37
C GLU A 3 13.90 -12.61 19.52
N GLU A 4 12.94 -12.33 18.63
CA GLU A 4 11.56 -12.82 18.68
C GLU A 4 11.05 -13.07 17.25
N PRO A 5 11.57 -14.09 16.55
CA PRO A 5 11.16 -14.40 15.19
C PRO A 5 9.69 -14.83 15.15
N ASN A 6 8.98 -14.48 14.07
CA ASN A 6 7.59 -14.83 13.80
C ASN A 6 6.59 -14.36 14.86
N ARG A 7 6.90 -13.27 15.57
CA ARG A 7 5.97 -12.62 16.51
C ARG A 7 5.48 -11.24 16.08
N HIS A 8 6.10 -10.67 15.05
CA HIS A 8 5.80 -9.32 14.59
C HIS A 8 5.29 -9.34 13.15
N THR A 9 4.35 -8.44 12.86
CA THR A 9 3.93 -8.08 11.50
C THR A 9 4.67 -6.80 11.11
N LEU A 10 5.26 -6.78 9.92
CA LEU A 10 5.87 -5.57 9.36
C LEU A 10 4.84 -4.85 8.48
N VAL A 11 4.72 -3.53 8.65
CA VAL A 11 3.92 -2.69 7.75
C VAL A 11 4.81 -1.56 7.26
N THR A 12 4.87 -1.35 5.95
CA THR A 12 5.65 -0.27 5.32
C THR A 12 4.72 0.71 4.64
N LEU A 13 4.88 1.99 4.97
CA LEU A 13 4.01 3.09 4.52
C LEU A 13 4.83 4.16 3.77
N GLY A 14 5.94 3.77 3.18
CA GLY A 14 6.91 4.67 2.56
C GLY A 14 7.86 3.92 1.62
N PRO A 15 8.80 4.63 0.98
CA PRO A 15 9.82 4.00 0.14
C PRO A 15 10.57 2.89 0.88
N LEU A 16 10.88 1.82 0.17
CA LEU A 16 11.34 0.56 0.74
C LEU A 16 12.85 0.51 1.04
N THR A 17 13.53 1.66 0.96
CA THR A 17 14.99 1.80 1.07
C THR A 17 15.55 1.17 2.35
N ASN A 18 14.89 1.39 3.49
CA ASN A 18 15.33 0.84 4.78
C ASN A 18 15.20 -0.70 4.82
N ILE A 19 14.14 -1.25 4.21
CA ILE A 19 13.93 -2.70 4.15
C ILE A 19 14.92 -3.34 3.18
N ALA A 20 15.16 -2.74 2.01
CA ALA A 20 16.18 -3.20 1.08
C ALA A 20 17.59 -3.17 1.70
N SER A 21 17.90 -2.12 2.48
CA SER A 21 19.16 -2.05 3.23
C SER A 21 19.27 -3.17 4.27
N ALA A 22 18.19 -3.51 4.98
CA ALA A 22 18.16 -4.63 5.91
C ALA A 22 18.34 -5.98 5.18
N LEU A 23 17.73 -6.15 4.00
CA LEU A 23 17.89 -7.34 3.16
C LEU A 23 19.31 -7.52 2.60
N ALA A 24 20.02 -6.41 2.35
CA ALA A 24 21.41 -6.46 1.91
C ALA A 24 22.35 -7.04 2.99
N GLU A 25 22.03 -6.80 4.26
CA GLU A 25 22.76 -7.36 5.41
C GLU A 25 22.26 -8.77 5.78
N ASP A 26 20.97 -9.03 5.61
CA ASP A 26 20.30 -10.29 5.95
C ASP A 26 19.24 -10.65 4.90
N PRO A 27 19.57 -11.47 3.87
CA PRO A 27 18.66 -11.80 2.78
C PRO A 27 17.35 -12.47 3.21
N ASP A 28 17.35 -13.12 4.38
CA ASP A 28 16.18 -13.79 4.95
C ASP A 28 15.40 -12.89 5.92
N PHE A 29 15.73 -11.60 6.03
CA PHE A 29 15.15 -10.66 7.02
C PHE A 29 13.62 -10.69 7.08
N LEU A 30 12.96 -10.68 5.92
CA LEU A 30 11.50 -10.67 5.84
C LEU A 30 10.86 -11.99 6.29
N THR A 31 11.58 -13.11 6.27
CA THR A 31 11.10 -14.41 6.76
C THR A 31 10.93 -14.46 8.28
N ARG A 32 11.45 -13.45 9.00
CA ARG A 32 11.36 -13.34 10.46
C ARG A 32 10.07 -12.68 10.95
N PHE A 33 9.28 -12.13 10.04
CA PHE A 33 7.97 -11.56 10.35
C PHE A 33 6.89 -12.59 10.06
N VAL A 34 5.78 -12.52 10.81
CA VAL A 34 4.58 -13.31 10.52
C VAL A 34 4.10 -13.02 9.10
N HIS A 35 4.07 -11.74 8.76
CA HIS A 35 3.69 -11.24 7.44
C HIS A 35 4.24 -9.82 7.26
N THR A 36 4.43 -9.42 6.01
CA THR A 36 4.80 -8.05 5.63
C THR A 36 3.72 -7.43 4.75
N TYR A 37 3.19 -6.29 5.14
CA TYR A 37 2.20 -5.53 4.37
C TYR A 37 2.83 -4.24 3.83
N LEU A 38 2.69 -4.01 2.53
CA LEU A 38 3.35 -2.92 1.82
C LEU A 38 2.30 -1.98 1.23
N MET A 39 2.22 -0.73 1.68
CA MET A 39 1.57 0.32 0.89
C MET A 39 2.57 0.75 -0.19
N ALA A 40 2.41 0.20 -1.39
CA ALA A 40 3.34 0.40 -2.48
C ALA A 40 2.70 0.05 -3.82
N GLY A 41 3.09 0.78 -4.87
CA GLY A 41 2.80 0.44 -6.26
C GLY A 41 1.37 0.74 -6.69
N SER A 42 1.13 0.58 -7.99
CA SER A 42 -0.22 0.55 -8.56
C SER A 42 -0.24 -0.47 -9.71
N PRO A 43 -0.67 -1.72 -9.45
CA PRO A 43 -0.56 -2.84 -10.40
C PRO A 43 -1.48 -2.71 -11.62
N ASP A 44 -2.42 -1.75 -11.60
CA ASP A 44 -3.28 -1.40 -12.72
C ASP A 44 -2.66 -0.37 -13.67
N GLY A 45 -1.43 0.09 -13.40
CA GLY A 45 -0.67 1.00 -14.26
C GLY A 45 -1.04 2.47 -14.14
N VAL A 46 -1.85 2.86 -13.15
CA VAL A 46 -2.17 4.28 -12.88
C VAL A 46 -1.23 4.83 -11.81
N GLY A 47 -0.31 5.73 -12.17
CA GLY A 47 0.61 6.37 -11.22
C GLY A 47 0.09 7.69 -10.64
N ASN A 48 0.71 8.12 -9.53
CA ASN A 48 0.44 9.41 -8.87
C ASN A 48 1.64 10.38 -8.92
N VAL A 49 2.83 9.91 -9.31
CA VAL A 49 4.02 10.76 -9.56
C VAL A 49 4.33 10.86 -11.04
N SER A 50 4.31 9.72 -11.73
CA SER A 50 4.45 9.62 -13.19
C SER A 50 3.22 8.92 -13.76
N PRO A 51 3.07 8.80 -15.09
CA PRO A 51 1.92 8.11 -15.68
C PRO A 51 1.69 6.69 -15.13
N VAL A 52 2.76 6.01 -14.69
CA VAL A 52 2.74 4.61 -14.24
C VAL A 52 3.32 4.38 -12.84
N GLY A 53 4.02 5.37 -12.29
CA GLY A 53 4.74 5.26 -11.02
C GLY A 53 3.92 5.77 -9.83
N GLU A 54 3.70 4.90 -8.86
CA GLU A 54 3.27 5.26 -7.51
C GLU A 54 4.47 5.73 -6.69
N TYR A 55 4.30 6.76 -5.85
CA TYR A 55 5.36 7.45 -5.11
C TYR A 55 6.35 6.53 -4.39
N ASN A 56 5.91 5.60 -3.55
CA ASN A 56 6.81 4.76 -2.74
C ASN A 56 7.73 3.90 -3.61
N VAL A 57 7.19 3.32 -4.68
CA VAL A 57 7.98 2.52 -5.64
C VAL A 57 8.80 3.42 -6.58
N TRP A 58 8.26 4.55 -7.02
CA TRP A 58 8.97 5.50 -7.90
C TRP A 58 10.16 6.17 -7.21
N ALA A 59 10.06 6.43 -5.91
CA ALA A 59 11.12 7.04 -5.12
C ALA A 59 12.37 6.15 -5.08
N ASP A 60 12.19 4.84 -4.91
CA ASP A 60 13.28 3.86 -4.86
C ASP A 60 12.86 2.51 -5.48
N PRO A 61 12.83 2.41 -6.83
CA PRO A 61 12.39 1.20 -7.53
C PRO A 61 13.41 0.06 -7.41
N GLU A 62 14.68 0.38 -7.19
CA GLU A 62 15.72 -0.61 -6.87
C GLU A 62 15.41 -1.31 -5.54
N ALA A 63 15.07 -0.54 -4.49
CA ALA A 63 14.65 -1.11 -3.21
C ALA A 63 13.36 -1.91 -3.33
N ALA A 64 12.37 -1.41 -4.08
CA ALA A 64 11.13 -2.14 -4.32
C ALA A 64 11.36 -3.49 -5.01
N THR A 65 12.26 -3.52 -6.00
CA THR A 65 12.67 -4.77 -6.68
C THR A 65 13.26 -5.77 -5.70
N ALA A 66 14.21 -5.33 -4.86
CA ALA A 66 14.84 -6.18 -3.85
C ALA A 66 13.82 -6.74 -2.84
N VAL A 67 12.87 -5.91 -2.38
CA VAL A 67 11.84 -6.34 -1.41
C VAL A 67 10.82 -7.28 -2.04
N PHE A 68 10.39 -7.04 -3.28
CA PHE A 68 9.42 -7.91 -3.95
C PHE A 68 10.00 -9.30 -4.18
N ASP A 69 11.26 -9.40 -4.60
CA ASP A 69 11.93 -10.68 -4.87
C ASP A 69 12.44 -11.39 -3.60
N ALA A 70 12.53 -10.71 -2.46
CA ALA A 70 12.97 -11.31 -1.20
C ALA A 70 12.02 -12.41 -0.70
N ALA A 71 12.56 -13.42 -0.02
CA ALA A 71 11.76 -14.46 0.61
C ALA A 71 10.91 -13.91 1.77
N GLY A 72 9.78 -14.56 2.06
CA GLY A 72 8.85 -14.16 3.12
C GLY A 72 7.47 -13.76 2.60
N ALA A 73 6.47 -13.93 3.46
CA ALA A 73 5.08 -13.65 3.13
C ALA A 73 4.86 -12.13 3.04
N LYS A 74 4.39 -11.67 1.87
CA LYS A 74 4.23 -10.26 1.54
C LYS A 74 2.88 -10.01 0.89
N THR A 75 2.20 -8.95 1.30
CA THR A 75 0.98 -8.45 0.65
C THR A 75 1.18 -6.99 0.25
N MET A 76 0.95 -6.68 -1.03
CA MET A 76 0.94 -5.33 -1.56
C MET A 76 -0.48 -4.75 -1.54
N ILE A 77 -0.64 -3.60 -0.91
CA ILE A 77 -1.82 -2.74 -0.97
C ILE A 77 -1.45 -1.53 -1.82
N GLY A 78 -1.80 -1.60 -3.10
CA GLY A 78 -1.44 -0.55 -4.05
C GLY A 78 -2.34 0.67 -3.96
N TRP A 79 -1.93 1.74 -4.64
CA TRP A 79 -2.71 2.96 -4.77
C TRP A 79 -4.04 2.74 -5.52
N ASN A 80 -4.14 1.70 -6.34
CA ASN A 80 -5.39 1.21 -6.91
C ASN A 80 -6.47 0.95 -5.84
N ILE A 81 -6.06 0.48 -4.66
CA ILE A 81 -6.97 0.26 -3.52
C ILE A 81 -7.36 1.60 -2.89
N SER A 82 -6.38 2.47 -2.65
CA SER A 82 -6.62 3.79 -2.06
C SER A 82 -7.64 4.61 -2.85
N ARG A 83 -7.38 4.78 -4.15
CA ARG A 83 -8.18 5.62 -5.06
C ARG A 83 -9.57 5.07 -5.36
N THR A 84 -9.82 3.80 -5.04
CA THR A 84 -11.10 3.13 -5.35
C THR A 84 -11.95 2.90 -4.10
N TYR A 85 -11.33 2.52 -2.97
CA TYR A 85 -12.04 2.06 -1.78
C TYR A 85 -11.73 2.88 -0.52
N ALA A 86 -10.74 3.76 -0.56
CA ALA A 86 -10.30 4.56 0.59
C ALA A 86 -10.46 6.07 0.37
N VAL A 87 -11.28 6.48 -0.60
CA VAL A 87 -11.65 7.88 -0.83
C VAL A 87 -12.76 8.28 0.14
N MET A 88 -12.57 9.39 0.82
CA MET A 88 -13.55 9.96 1.75
C MET A 88 -14.36 11.05 1.06
N THR A 89 -15.64 10.77 0.79
CA THR A 89 -16.56 11.78 0.27
C THR A 89 -16.80 12.90 1.29
N PRO A 90 -17.31 14.08 0.90
CA PRO A 90 -17.56 15.16 1.84
C PRO A 90 -18.42 14.77 3.07
N PRO A 91 -19.53 14.01 2.93
CA PRO A 91 -20.30 13.54 4.08
C PRO A 91 -19.51 12.59 5.00
N GLU A 92 -18.63 11.76 4.43
CA GLU A 92 -17.80 10.82 5.19
C GLU A 92 -16.66 11.51 5.92
N THR A 93 -16.07 12.54 5.30
CA THR A 93 -15.09 13.41 5.93
C THR A 93 -15.70 14.17 7.11
N GLU A 94 -16.92 14.69 6.97
CA GLU A 94 -17.62 15.32 8.11
C GLU A 94 -17.93 14.32 9.22
N ARG A 95 -18.35 13.11 8.85
CA ARG A 95 -18.52 12.02 9.83
C ARG A 95 -17.22 11.71 10.56
N LEU A 96 -16.09 11.59 9.85
CA LEU A 96 -14.79 11.38 10.47
C LEU A 96 -14.43 12.53 11.41
N ARG A 97 -14.65 13.77 10.98
CA ARG A 97 -14.43 14.98 11.81
C ARG A 97 -15.24 14.96 13.11
N SER A 98 -16.41 14.35 13.09
CA SER A 98 -17.30 14.20 14.25
C SER A 98 -16.84 13.13 15.26
N CYS A 99 -15.93 12.22 14.88
CA CYS A 99 -15.35 11.18 15.73
C CYS A 99 -14.30 11.73 16.71
N GLY A 100 -14.62 12.79 17.46
CA GLY A 100 -13.77 13.28 18.53
C GLY A 100 -12.49 13.99 18.07
N ARG A 101 -11.47 13.98 18.95
CA ARG A 101 -10.23 14.75 18.74
C ARG A 101 -9.38 14.17 17.61
N LEU A 102 -9.27 12.85 17.53
CA LEU A 102 -8.47 12.18 16.52
C LEU A 102 -9.09 12.32 15.13
N GLY A 103 -10.42 12.22 15.03
CA GLY A 103 -11.14 12.46 13.79
C GLY A 103 -10.92 13.88 13.24
N ARG A 104 -11.01 14.91 14.09
CA ARG A 104 -10.68 16.29 13.69
C ARG A 104 -9.22 16.43 13.24
N PHE A 105 -8.29 15.89 14.02
CA PHE A 105 -6.87 15.94 13.69
C PHE A 105 -6.59 15.27 12.33
N ALA A 106 -7.17 14.08 12.09
CA ALA A 106 -7.02 13.35 10.82
C ALA A 106 -7.53 14.16 9.63
N VAL A 107 -8.68 14.83 9.76
CA VAL A 107 -9.19 15.72 8.69
C VAL A 107 -8.31 16.96 8.51
N ASP A 108 -7.87 17.59 9.60
CA ASP A 108 -7.09 18.82 9.55
C ASP A 108 -5.70 18.62 8.90
N ILE A 109 -4.99 17.53 9.21
CA ILE A 109 -3.67 17.26 8.62
C ILE A 109 -3.74 16.85 7.15
N ASN A 110 -4.91 16.40 6.68
CA ASN A 110 -5.13 15.98 5.29
C ASN A 110 -5.82 17.06 4.44
N ALA A 111 -5.94 18.30 4.92
CA ALA A 111 -6.60 19.37 4.17
C ALA A 111 -5.95 19.63 2.79
N ASP A 112 -4.62 19.61 2.71
CA ASP A 112 -3.89 19.77 1.45
C ASP A 112 -4.04 18.53 0.53
N VAL A 113 -4.13 17.33 1.12
CA VAL A 113 -4.42 16.10 0.38
C VAL A 113 -5.82 16.13 -0.21
N ASP A 114 -6.84 16.51 0.57
CA ASP A 114 -8.23 16.64 0.08
C ASP A 114 -8.31 17.61 -1.09
N LYS A 115 -7.64 18.77 -0.98
CA LYS A 115 -7.55 19.73 -2.08
C LYS A 115 -6.87 19.10 -3.31
N PHE A 116 -5.71 18.48 -3.14
CA PHE A 116 -4.98 17.83 -4.23
C PHE A 116 -5.84 16.77 -4.93
N CYS A 117 -6.48 15.87 -4.17
CA CYS A 117 -7.32 14.82 -4.73
C CYS A 117 -8.49 15.39 -5.52
N ARG A 118 -9.17 16.44 -5.00
CA ARG A 118 -10.25 17.15 -5.71
C ARG A 118 -9.78 17.81 -7.00
N ASP A 119 -8.64 18.50 -6.96
CA ASP A 119 -8.04 19.16 -8.14
C ASP A 119 -7.68 18.13 -9.23
N ASN A 120 -7.45 16.88 -8.85
CA ASN A 120 -7.19 15.74 -9.76
C ASN A 120 -8.43 14.88 -10.06
N GLY A 121 -9.63 15.34 -9.72
CA GLY A 121 -10.90 14.73 -10.12
C GLY A 121 -11.46 13.65 -9.17
N MET A 122 -10.90 13.51 -7.98
CA MET A 122 -11.43 12.62 -6.94
C MET A 122 -12.49 13.34 -6.09
N GLU A 123 -13.40 12.59 -5.44
CA GLU A 123 -14.48 13.18 -4.64
C GLU A 123 -14.01 13.75 -3.28
N GLY A 124 -12.83 13.33 -2.81
CA GLY A 124 -12.16 13.83 -1.61
C GLY A 124 -10.81 13.16 -1.37
N MET A 125 -10.22 13.39 -0.20
CA MET A 125 -8.94 12.79 0.20
C MET A 125 -8.97 11.25 0.14
N ASP A 126 -7.92 10.66 -0.39
CA ASP A 126 -7.68 9.22 -0.34
C ASP A 126 -6.76 8.83 0.81
N PHE A 127 -6.94 7.62 1.32
CA PHE A 127 -6.22 7.11 2.49
C PHE A 127 -5.43 5.83 2.18
N PRO A 128 -4.28 5.95 1.52
CA PRO A 128 -3.45 4.79 1.15
C PRO A 128 -2.89 4.08 2.38
N ASP A 129 -2.29 4.83 3.30
CA ASP A 129 -1.70 4.25 4.50
C ASP A 129 -2.74 3.70 5.49
N PRO A 130 -3.86 4.40 5.76
CA PRO A 130 -4.91 3.84 6.61
C PRO A 130 -5.55 2.58 6.05
N VAL A 131 -5.76 2.45 4.73
CA VAL A 131 -6.31 1.20 4.17
C VAL A 131 -5.30 0.06 4.22
N ALA A 132 -4.00 0.32 4.03
CA ALA A 132 -2.95 -0.67 4.23
C ALA A 132 -2.89 -1.15 5.69
N MET A 133 -3.00 -0.23 6.66
CA MET A 133 -3.10 -0.57 8.08
C MET A 133 -4.35 -1.37 8.42
N ALA A 134 -5.50 -1.03 7.81
CA ALA A 134 -6.73 -1.78 8.02
C ALA A 134 -6.59 -3.23 7.54
N VAL A 135 -5.97 -3.46 6.37
CA VAL A 135 -5.69 -4.80 5.85
C VAL A 135 -4.72 -5.56 6.78
N ALA A 136 -3.66 -4.90 7.25
CA ALA A 136 -2.69 -5.52 8.13
C ALA A 136 -3.27 -5.91 9.50
N LEU A 137 -4.25 -5.16 10.01
CA LEU A 137 -4.95 -5.43 11.26
C LEU A 137 -6.05 -6.49 11.11
N ASP A 138 -6.65 -6.59 9.93
CA ASP A 138 -7.69 -7.56 9.62
C ASP A 138 -7.69 -7.90 8.12
N ASP A 139 -7.04 -9.01 7.76
CA ASP A 139 -6.95 -9.47 6.37
C ASP A 139 -8.33 -9.84 5.79
N SER A 140 -9.35 -10.07 6.62
CA SER A 140 -10.70 -10.44 6.16
C SER A 140 -11.42 -9.33 5.41
N ILE A 141 -10.93 -8.07 5.48
CA ILE A 141 -11.46 -6.99 4.66
C ILE A 141 -11.06 -7.12 3.19
N VAL A 142 -10.06 -7.94 2.87
CA VAL A 142 -9.66 -8.21 1.48
C VAL A 142 -10.68 -9.13 0.84
N THR A 143 -11.39 -8.62 -0.18
CA THR A 143 -12.43 -9.38 -0.89
C THR A 143 -11.92 -9.99 -2.19
N GLU A 144 -10.81 -9.49 -2.73
CA GLU A 144 -10.13 -10.08 -3.89
C GLU A 144 -8.62 -9.82 -3.82
N ALA A 145 -7.84 -10.89 -3.99
CA ALA A 145 -6.39 -10.84 -4.10
C ALA A 145 -5.88 -12.00 -4.96
N THR A 146 -4.69 -11.82 -5.52
CA THR A 146 -3.99 -12.80 -6.36
C THR A 146 -2.53 -12.94 -5.93
N GLU A 147 -1.95 -14.12 -6.14
CA GLU A 147 -0.50 -14.30 -6.04
C GLU A 147 0.10 -14.00 -7.42
N GLU A 148 0.91 -12.94 -7.53
CA GLU A 148 1.46 -12.49 -8.81
C GLU A 148 2.98 -12.37 -8.77
N ARG A 149 3.60 -12.49 -9.94
CA ARG A 149 4.98 -12.07 -10.13
C ARG A 149 4.96 -10.61 -10.56
N LEU A 150 5.35 -9.71 -9.67
CA LEU A 150 5.52 -8.29 -9.98
C LEU A 150 6.95 -8.00 -10.40
N VAL A 151 7.09 -7.18 -11.43
CA VAL A 151 8.35 -6.59 -11.90
C VAL A 151 8.27 -5.08 -11.75
N VAL A 152 9.35 -4.44 -11.31
CA VAL A 152 9.41 -2.98 -11.16
C VAL A 152 10.17 -2.36 -12.33
N GLY A 153 9.62 -1.32 -12.93
CA GLY A 153 10.35 -0.49 -13.89
C GLY A 153 11.34 0.43 -13.16
N LEU A 154 12.61 0.40 -13.56
CA LEU A 154 13.68 1.09 -12.84
C LEU A 154 13.92 2.52 -13.34
N ASP A 155 13.72 2.76 -14.64
CA ASP A 155 14.15 3.98 -15.31
C ASP A 155 13.20 4.48 -16.41
N GLY A 156 13.54 5.64 -16.96
CA GLY A 156 12.82 6.25 -18.07
C GLY A 156 11.31 6.42 -17.81
N PRO A 157 10.46 6.16 -18.80
CA PRO A 157 9.01 6.34 -18.65
C PRO A 157 8.35 5.26 -17.78
N THR A 158 9.05 4.16 -17.49
CA THR A 158 8.53 3.05 -16.68
C THR A 158 9.01 3.10 -15.24
N ARG A 159 9.85 4.08 -14.86
CA ARG A 159 10.32 4.24 -13.48
C ARG A 159 9.13 4.20 -12.52
N GLY A 160 9.21 3.31 -11.54
CA GLY A 160 8.20 3.13 -10.50
C GLY A 160 6.99 2.28 -10.91
N ALA A 161 6.91 1.82 -12.17
CA ALA A 161 5.80 0.97 -12.62
C ALA A 161 5.86 -0.39 -11.93
N THR A 162 4.77 -0.81 -11.30
CA THR A 162 4.61 -2.18 -10.77
C THR A 162 3.83 -3.01 -11.77
N LEU A 163 4.50 -3.97 -12.40
CA LEU A 163 4.02 -4.69 -13.58
C LEU A 163 3.76 -6.16 -13.25
N PRO A 164 2.48 -6.59 -13.22
CA PRO A 164 2.14 -8.01 -13.23
C PRO A 164 2.71 -8.73 -14.46
N ASP A 165 3.51 -9.77 -14.26
CA ASP A 165 4.00 -10.63 -15.35
C ASP A 165 2.88 -11.56 -15.84
N ARG A 166 2.15 -11.10 -16.85
CA ARG A 166 1.01 -11.81 -17.46
C ARG A 166 1.40 -12.71 -18.64
N ARG A 167 2.69 -13.02 -18.82
CA ARG A 167 3.13 -13.96 -19.87
C ARG A 167 2.53 -15.34 -19.62
N ILE A 168 2.31 -16.12 -20.69
CA ILE A 168 1.83 -17.52 -20.61
C ILE A 168 2.77 -18.39 -19.74
N ARG A 169 4.06 -18.07 -19.76
CA ARG A 169 5.07 -18.63 -18.86
C ARG A 169 5.78 -17.47 -18.16
N SER A 170 5.49 -17.31 -16.88
CA SER A 170 6.16 -16.38 -15.98
C SER A 170 6.94 -17.16 -14.92
N GLU A 171 7.79 -16.46 -14.19
CA GLU A 171 8.37 -17.00 -12.96
C GLU A 171 7.29 -17.14 -11.87
N PRO A 172 7.54 -17.94 -10.81
CA PRO A 172 6.60 -18.04 -9.70
C PRO A 172 6.26 -16.67 -9.08
N PRO A 173 5.06 -16.53 -8.49
CA PRO A 173 4.68 -15.33 -7.75
C PRO A 173 5.70 -14.94 -6.68
N ASN A 174 5.91 -13.64 -6.51
CA ASN A 174 6.80 -13.09 -5.48
C ASN A 174 6.02 -12.30 -4.40
N ILE A 175 4.75 -11.99 -4.64
CA ILE A 175 3.91 -11.20 -3.73
C ILE A 175 2.40 -11.44 -3.95
N ARG A 176 1.64 -11.33 -2.86
CA ARG A 176 0.17 -11.23 -2.91
C ARG A 176 -0.24 -9.80 -3.25
N VAL A 177 -1.05 -9.62 -4.28
CA VAL A 177 -1.57 -8.31 -4.72
C VAL A 177 -3.04 -8.19 -4.33
N VAL A 178 -3.38 -7.12 -3.62
CA VAL A 178 -4.78 -6.81 -3.29
C VAL A 178 -5.43 -6.07 -4.46
N TRP A 179 -6.59 -6.57 -4.90
CA TRP A 179 -7.39 -5.97 -5.97
C TRP A 179 -8.69 -5.34 -5.48
N ARG A 180 -9.28 -5.88 -4.40
CA ARG A 180 -10.52 -5.33 -3.80
C ARG A 180 -10.52 -5.47 -2.29
N VAL A 181 -11.10 -4.48 -1.63
CA VAL A 181 -11.39 -4.50 -0.18
C VAL A 181 -12.86 -4.15 0.07
N ASP A 182 -13.37 -4.55 1.24
CA ASP A 182 -14.64 -4.07 1.75
C ASP A 182 -14.50 -2.63 2.26
N GLU A 183 -14.93 -1.68 1.43
CA GLU A 183 -14.91 -0.25 1.71
C GLU A 183 -15.71 0.12 2.97
N ALA A 184 -16.87 -0.50 3.18
CA ALA A 184 -17.71 -0.21 4.33
C ALA A 184 -17.05 -0.69 5.62
N ALA A 185 -16.44 -1.87 5.61
CA ALA A 185 -15.65 -2.40 6.73
C ALA A 185 -14.44 -1.51 7.03
N PHE A 186 -13.69 -1.08 5.99
CA PHE A 186 -12.59 -0.14 6.13
C PHE A 186 -13.03 1.17 6.81
N LYS A 187 -14.03 1.85 6.24
CA LYS A 187 -14.53 3.13 6.77
C LYS A 187 -15.06 2.99 8.19
N SER A 188 -15.79 1.92 8.48
CA SER A 188 -16.29 1.61 9.83
C SER A 188 -15.16 1.50 10.86
N ARG A 189 -14.07 0.80 10.52
CA ARG A 189 -12.87 0.68 11.36
C ARG A 189 -12.19 2.02 11.59
N LEU A 190 -12.06 2.83 10.52
CA LEU A 190 -11.48 4.16 10.61
C LEU A 190 -12.26 5.08 11.57
N TYR A 191 -13.59 5.09 11.47
CA TYR A 191 -14.44 5.87 12.39
C TYR A 191 -14.34 5.39 13.83
N THR A 192 -14.21 4.07 14.04
CA THR A 192 -14.13 3.48 15.39
C THR A 192 -12.78 3.74 16.06
N ALA A 193 -11.72 3.94 15.28
CA ALA A 193 -10.38 4.22 15.78
C ALA A 193 -10.19 5.67 16.27
N CYS A 194 -11.13 6.57 15.95
CA CYS A 194 -11.07 8.01 16.26
C CYS A 194 -11.87 8.37 17.53
#